data_AF-T1BUJ9-F1
#
_entry.id   AF-T1BUJ9-F1
#
_cell.length_a   1.000
_cell.length_b   1.000
_cell.length_c   1.000
_cell.angle_alpha   90.00
_cell.angle_beta   90.00
_cell.angle_gamma   90.00
#
_symmetry.space_group_name_H-M   'P 1'
#
loop_
_entity.id
_entity.type
_entity.pdbx_description
1 polymer ?
#
loop_
_entity_poly.entity_id
_entity_poly.type
_entity_poly.pdbx_seq_one_letter_code
_entity_poly.pdbx_strand_id
1 'polypeptide(L)'
;RMNYKFEKSQEELAAHLDDTNFAFMLAPYYNEAFAKFFPARKMLTFKTVMNYMGPITNPADPERLVIGTSDDASCDLYADYLSTRRKKGFIVHAEDGMDEISPISTTRAIIVNNGRKEFTVNPRELGIEPIELRPHILQ
;
A
#
# COMPACT_ATOMS: atom_id res chain seq x y z
N ARG A 1 -7.02 -20.18 0.32
CA ARG A 1 -7.00 -19.41 -0.96
C ARG A 1 -8.45 -19.22 -1.41
N MET A 2 -8.84 -18.03 -1.87
CA MET A 2 -10.24 -17.66 -2.15
C MET A 2 -10.75 -18.01 -3.57
N ASN A 3 -9.99 -18.76 -4.38
CA ASN A 3 -10.35 -19.10 -5.77
C ASN A 3 -10.66 -17.89 -6.70
N TYR A 4 -10.11 -16.71 -6.40
CA TYR A 4 -10.20 -15.55 -7.29
C TYR A 4 -9.47 -15.84 -8.61
N LYS A 5 -10.12 -15.55 -9.74
CA LYS A 5 -9.52 -15.68 -11.08
C LYS A 5 -8.98 -14.32 -11.48
N PHE A 6 -7.68 -14.22 -11.71
CA PHE A 6 -7.06 -12.97 -12.12
C PHE A 6 -7.29 -12.72 -13.61
N GLU A 7 -7.83 -11.56 -13.91
CA GLU A 7 -7.89 -10.98 -15.24
C GLU A 7 -6.45 -10.77 -15.75
N LYS A 8 -6.24 -11.01 -17.05
CA LYS A 8 -4.90 -10.98 -17.66
C LYS A 8 -4.75 -9.89 -18.71
N SER A 9 -5.87 -9.42 -19.26
CA SER A 9 -5.89 -8.30 -20.20
C SER A 9 -6.46 -7.04 -19.53
N GLN A 10 -6.27 -5.88 -20.17
CA GLN A 10 -6.86 -4.63 -19.70
C GLN A 10 -8.38 -4.62 -19.94
N GLU A 11 -8.84 -5.22 -21.04
CA GLU A 11 -10.25 -5.31 -21.41
C GLU A 11 -11.04 -6.18 -20.42
N GLU A 12 -10.50 -7.35 -20.06
CA GLU A 12 -11.11 -8.22 -19.04
C GLU A 12 -11.24 -7.50 -17.69
N LEU A 13 -10.17 -6.80 -17.29
CA LEU A 13 -10.12 -6.07 -16.04
C LEU A 13 -11.11 -4.89 -16.02
N ALA A 14 -11.22 -4.14 -17.11
CA ALA A 14 -12.16 -3.03 -17.24
C ALA A 14 -13.61 -3.51 -17.15
N ALA A 15 -13.96 -4.57 -17.89
CA ALA A 15 -15.29 -5.16 -17.83
C ALA A 15 -15.61 -5.69 -16.42
N HIS A 16 -14.66 -6.38 -15.76
CA HIS A 16 -14.83 -6.87 -14.40
C HIS A 16 -15.02 -5.73 -13.39
N LEU A 17 -14.27 -4.65 -13.55
CA LEU A 17 -14.38 -3.46 -12.70
C LEU A 17 -15.74 -2.78 -12.87
N ASP A 18 -16.23 -2.64 -14.10
CA ASP A 18 -17.55 -2.06 -14.39
C ASP A 18 -18.69 -2.89 -13.76
N ASP A 19 -18.57 -4.22 -13.78
CA ASP A 19 -19.58 -5.13 -13.24
C ASP A 19 -19.55 -5.24 -11.70
N THR A 20 -18.35 -5.21 -11.09
CA THR A 20 -18.18 -5.57 -9.67
C THR A 20 -17.72 -4.41 -8.77
N ASN A 21 -17.28 -3.29 -9.35
CA ASN A 21 -16.56 -2.21 -8.67
C ASN A 21 -15.29 -2.68 -7.95
N PHE A 22 -14.73 -3.83 -8.36
CA PHE A 22 -13.49 -4.38 -7.83
C PHE A 22 -12.64 -4.93 -8.96
N ALA A 23 -11.33 -4.84 -8.81
CA ALA A 23 -10.38 -5.47 -9.71
C ALA A 23 -9.06 -5.71 -8.98
N PHE A 24 -8.39 -6.81 -9.31
CA PHE A 24 -7.06 -7.11 -8.78
C PHE A 24 -6.01 -7.09 -9.90
N MET A 25 -5.12 -6.10 -9.87
CA MET A 25 -4.04 -5.96 -10.84
C MET A 25 -2.76 -6.66 -10.34
N LEU A 26 -2.56 -7.90 -10.76
CA LEU A 26 -1.35 -8.66 -10.39
C LEU A 26 -0.12 -8.08 -11.13
N ALA A 27 0.82 -7.49 -10.39
CA ALA A 27 1.91 -6.68 -10.96
C ALA A 27 2.67 -7.31 -12.15
N PRO A 28 3.07 -8.62 -12.15
CA PRO A 28 3.68 -9.26 -13.31
C PRO A 28 2.90 -9.17 -14.64
N TYR A 29 1.57 -9.06 -14.61
CA TYR A 29 0.75 -8.97 -15.81
C TYR A 29 0.62 -7.55 -16.36
N TYR A 30 0.76 -6.56 -15.49
CA TYR A 30 0.45 -5.16 -15.84
C TYR A 30 1.67 -4.23 -15.80
N ASN A 31 2.83 -4.72 -15.36
CA ASN A 31 4.06 -3.93 -15.23
C ASN A 31 5.25 -4.67 -15.85
N GLU A 32 5.35 -4.67 -17.19
CA GLU A 32 6.45 -5.32 -17.93
C GLU A 32 7.84 -4.82 -17.50
N ALA A 33 7.95 -3.55 -17.11
CA ALA A 33 9.20 -2.98 -16.61
C ALA A 33 9.68 -3.71 -15.34
N PHE A 34 8.77 -4.03 -14.41
CA PHE A 34 9.13 -4.74 -13.18
C PHE A 34 9.63 -6.17 -13.46
N ALA A 35 9.09 -6.84 -14.49
CA ALA A 35 9.56 -8.16 -14.88
C ALA A 35 11.05 -8.15 -15.30
N LYS A 36 11.49 -7.10 -16.00
CA LYS A 36 12.89 -6.93 -16.42
C LYS A 36 13.84 -6.70 -15.24
N PHE A 37 13.39 -6.00 -14.19
CA PHE A 37 14.22 -5.71 -13.01
C PHE A 37 14.23 -6.86 -11.98
N PHE A 38 13.33 -7.83 -12.10
CA PHE A 38 13.18 -8.91 -11.13
C PHE A 38 14.45 -9.73 -10.87
N PRO A 39 15.26 -10.10 -11.89
CA PRO A 39 16.53 -10.81 -11.66
C PRO A 39 17.52 -9.97 -10.83
N ALA A 40 17.69 -8.69 -11.16
CA ALA A 40 18.57 -7.79 -10.42
C ALA A 40 18.09 -7.60 -8.98
N ARG A 41 16.78 -7.44 -8.77
CA ARG A 41 16.18 -7.33 -7.43
C ARG A 41 16.47 -8.55 -6.57
N LYS A 42 16.49 -9.77 -7.14
CA LYS A 42 16.84 -10.99 -6.39
C LYS A 42 18.30 -11.05 -5.94
N MET A 43 19.20 -10.38 -6.67
CA MET A 43 20.62 -10.32 -6.33
C MET A 43 20.95 -9.29 -5.25
N LEU A 44 20.12 -8.25 -5.12
CA LEU A 44 20.28 -7.19 -4.13
C LEU A 44 19.61 -7.59 -2.81
N THR A 45 20.40 -7.71 -1.75
CA THR A 45 19.93 -8.13 -0.42
C THR A 45 19.49 -6.98 0.49
N PHE A 46 19.46 -5.75 -0.04
CA PHE A 46 19.10 -4.53 0.69
C PHE A 46 17.90 -3.83 0.03
N LYS A 47 17.21 -2.96 0.79
CA LYS A 47 16.09 -2.16 0.28
C LYS A 47 16.57 -1.21 -0.83
N THR A 48 15.84 -1.14 -1.93
CA THR A 48 16.12 -0.25 -3.06
C THR A 48 14.92 0.63 -3.37
N VAL A 49 15.06 1.55 -4.34
CA VAL A 49 13.92 2.34 -4.85
C VAL A 49 12.73 1.46 -5.26
N MET A 50 12.98 0.22 -5.72
CA MET A 50 11.94 -0.72 -6.14
C MET A 50 10.99 -1.13 -5.00
N ASN A 51 11.44 -1.05 -3.74
CA ASN A 51 10.58 -1.32 -2.58
C ASN A 51 9.49 -0.24 -2.40
N TYR A 52 9.72 0.96 -2.93
CA TYR A 52 8.79 2.09 -2.83
C TYR A 52 7.87 2.23 -4.04
N MET A 53 8.17 1.54 -5.15
CA MET A 53 7.43 1.77 -6.39
C MET A 53 6.04 1.12 -6.39
N GLY A 54 5.85 0.02 -5.65
CA GLY A 54 4.62 -0.78 -5.69
C GLY A 54 3.32 0.05 -5.58
N PRO A 55 3.14 0.85 -4.52
CA PRO A 55 1.94 1.67 -4.33
C PRO A 55 1.73 2.76 -5.38
N ILE A 56 2.81 3.25 -6.01
CA ILE A 56 2.78 4.43 -6.90
C ILE A 56 2.84 4.07 -8.39
N THR A 57 2.95 2.79 -8.72
CA THR A 57 2.92 2.26 -10.09
C THR A 57 1.65 1.45 -10.37
N ASN A 58 0.55 1.77 -9.69
CA ASN A 58 -0.75 1.18 -9.99
C ASN A 58 -1.17 1.63 -11.42
N PRO A 59 -1.34 0.70 -12.38
CA PRO A 59 -1.66 1.07 -13.76
C PRO A 59 -3.03 1.74 -13.92
N ALA A 60 -3.96 1.57 -12.96
CA ALA A 60 -5.23 2.28 -12.94
C ALA A 60 -5.09 3.75 -12.48
N ASP A 61 -3.90 4.16 -12.04
CA ASP A 61 -3.56 5.52 -11.56
C ASP A 61 -4.64 6.15 -10.64
N PRO A 62 -5.09 5.47 -9.57
CA PRO A 62 -6.23 5.92 -8.79
C PRO A 62 -6.02 7.30 -8.16
N GLU A 63 -7.07 8.11 -8.10
CA GLU A 63 -7.05 9.45 -7.47
C GLU A 63 -6.95 9.40 -5.94
N ARG A 64 -7.30 8.26 -5.35
CA ARG A 64 -7.36 8.04 -3.90
C ARG A 64 -6.62 6.77 -3.52
N LEU A 65 -5.69 6.87 -2.57
CA LEU A 65 -4.85 5.76 -2.13
C LEU A 65 -4.82 5.63 -0.62
N VAL A 66 -4.62 4.40 -0.14
CA VAL A 66 -4.16 4.12 1.22
C VAL A 66 -2.83 3.39 1.07
N ILE A 67 -1.77 3.93 1.65
CA ILE A 67 -0.40 3.44 1.50
C ILE A 67 0.15 3.07 2.86
N GLY A 68 0.46 1.80 3.01
CA GLY A 68 1.27 1.28 4.11
C GLY A 68 2.75 1.55 3.91
N THR A 69 3.47 1.88 4.97
CA THR A 69 4.92 2.05 4.90
C THR A 69 5.68 1.28 5.99
N SER A 70 6.93 0.94 5.68
CA SER A 70 7.78 0.16 6.59
C SER A 70 8.45 0.97 7.69
N ASP A 71 8.42 2.30 7.56
CA ASP A 71 9.06 3.25 8.48
C ASP A 71 8.47 4.65 8.27
N ASP A 72 8.75 5.54 9.23
CA ASP A 72 8.28 6.93 9.25
C ASP A 72 8.83 7.80 8.12
N ALA A 73 10.09 7.59 7.74
CA ALA A 73 10.69 8.34 6.64
C ALA A 73 9.98 8.03 5.31
N SER A 74 9.56 6.78 5.12
CA SER A 74 8.74 6.37 3.99
C SER A 74 7.37 7.05 4.00
N CYS A 75 6.75 7.27 5.17
CA CYS A 75 5.49 7.98 5.29
C CYS A 75 5.59 9.39 4.68
N ASP A 76 6.64 10.12 5.05
CA ASP A 76 6.89 11.48 4.56
C ASP A 76 7.12 11.49 3.04
N LEU A 77 7.92 10.55 2.54
CA LEU A 77 8.20 10.42 1.11
C LEU A 77 6.93 10.20 0.27
N TYR A 78 6.02 9.32 0.71
CA TYR A 78 4.77 9.11 -0.01
C TYR A 78 3.80 10.29 0.13
N ALA A 79 3.77 10.96 1.28
CA ALA A 79 2.95 12.16 1.46
C ALA A 79 3.37 13.28 0.49
N ASP A 80 4.68 13.47 0.31
CA ASP A 80 5.25 14.43 -0.64
C ASP A 80 4.95 14.04 -2.09
N TYR A 81 5.07 12.74 -2.41
CA TYR A 81 4.69 12.21 -3.73
C TYR A 81 3.20 12.50 -4.04
N LEU A 82 2.28 12.13 -3.15
CA LEU A 82 0.85 12.35 -3.37
C LEU A 82 0.54 13.84 -3.53
N SER A 83 1.16 14.69 -2.72
CA SER A 83 1.01 16.15 -2.79
C SER A 83 1.46 16.69 -4.16
N THR A 84 2.64 16.28 -4.63
CA THR A 84 3.19 16.68 -5.94
C THR A 84 2.32 16.21 -7.09
N ARG A 85 1.72 15.02 -6.96
CA ARG A 85 0.82 14.43 -7.96
C ARG A 85 -0.62 14.93 -7.84
N ARG A 86 -0.93 15.81 -6.87
CA ARG A 86 -2.29 16.28 -6.54
C ARG A 86 -3.28 15.15 -6.24
N LYS A 87 -2.77 14.01 -5.77
CA LYS A 87 -3.58 12.85 -5.36
C LYS A 87 -4.01 12.98 -3.91
N LYS A 88 -5.01 12.20 -3.52
CA LYS A 88 -5.50 12.14 -2.15
C LYS A 88 -5.16 10.80 -1.54
N GLY A 89 -4.90 10.78 -0.24
CA GLY A 89 -4.70 9.49 0.41
C GLY A 89 -4.34 9.54 1.87
N PHE A 90 -4.31 8.35 2.45
CA PHE A 90 -3.77 8.08 3.77
C PHE A 90 -2.45 7.35 3.63
N ILE A 91 -1.46 7.76 4.40
CA ILE A 91 -0.18 7.07 4.52
C ILE A 91 -0.05 6.65 5.98
N VAL A 92 0.24 5.37 6.25
CA VAL A 92 0.22 4.80 7.60
C VAL A 92 1.47 3.99 7.91
N HIS A 93 1.93 4.09 9.15
CA HIS A 93 2.98 3.26 9.72
C HIS A 93 2.69 3.02 11.20
N ALA A 94 2.64 1.76 11.62
CA ALA A 94 2.37 1.40 13.00
C ALA A 94 3.65 1.24 13.83
N GLU A 95 3.56 1.57 15.13
CA GLU A 95 4.70 1.48 16.06
C GLU A 95 5.25 0.06 16.24
N ASP A 96 4.43 -0.96 15.97
CA ASP A 96 4.85 -2.37 15.95
C ASP A 96 5.49 -2.82 14.62
N GLY A 97 5.67 -1.88 13.69
CA GLY A 97 6.33 -2.10 12.40
C GLY A 97 5.40 -2.55 11.27
N MET A 98 4.08 -2.66 11.51
CA MET A 98 3.13 -2.96 10.44
C MET A 98 3.03 -1.79 9.45
N ASP A 99 2.88 -2.11 8.17
CA ASP A 99 2.50 -1.18 7.10
C ASP A 99 0.97 -1.03 7.00
N GLU A 100 0.25 -1.29 8.09
CA GLU A 100 -1.21 -1.23 8.18
C GLU A 100 -1.60 -0.40 9.41
N ILE A 101 -2.89 -0.05 9.53
CA ILE A 101 -3.41 0.46 10.81
C ILE A 101 -3.42 -0.72 11.78
N SER A 102 -2.50 -0.73 12.72
CA SER A 102 -2.37 -1.82 13.69
C SER A 102 -3.60 -1.87 14.58
N PRO A 103 -4.16 -3.06 14.86
CA PRO A 103 -5.21 -3.23 15.86
C PRO A 103 -4.65 -3.27 17.30
N ILE A 104 -3.34 -3.10 17.48
CA ILE A 104 -2.63 -3.38 18.73
C ILE A 104 -1.89 -2.15 19.23
N SER A 105 -1.11 -1.53 18.34
CA SER A 105 -0.24 -0.40 18.64
C SER A 105 -0.76 0.88 18.01
N THR A 106 -0.26 2.02 18.47
CA THR A 106 -0.59 3.30 17.83
C THR A 106 -0.07 3.31 16.40
N THR A 107 -0.86 3.86 15.49
CA THR A 107 -0.46 4.05 14.09
C THR A 107 -0.28 5.53 13.80
N ARG A 108 0.89 5.92 13.28
CA ARG A 108 1.08 7.24 12.70
C ARG A 108 0.37 7.30 11.35
N ALA A 109 -0.39 8.36 11.11
CA ALA A 109 -1.13 8.56 9.87
C ALA A 109 -0.94 9.97 9.31
N ILE A 110 -0.71 10.07 8.00
CA ILE A 110 -0.71 11.31 7.25
C ILE A 110 -1.86 11.27 6.26
N ILE A 111 -2.75 12.26 6.30
CA ILE A 111 -3.74 12.49 5.26
C ILE A 111 -3.27 13.59 4.31
N VAL A 112 -3.30 13.29 3.01
CA VAL A 112 -3.07 14.25 1.93
C VAL A 112 -4.39 14.53 1.24
N ASN A 113 -4.88 15.76 1.37
CA ASN A 113 -6.09 16.26 0.69
C ASN A 113 -6.09 17.80 0.73
N ASN A 114 -5.73 18.44 -0.39
CA ASN A 114 -5.57 19.91 -0.47
C ASN A 114 -4.64 20.48 0.64
N GLY A 115 -3.58 19.73 0.96
CA GLY A 115 -2.71 19.97 2.09
C GLY A 115 -2.38 18.65 2.80
N ARG A 116 -1.44 18.73 3.73
CA ARG A 116 -0.99 17.60 4.56
C ARG A 116 -1.46 17.82 5.99
N LYS A 117 -2.07 16.80 6.60
CA LYS A 117 -2.35 16.77 8.04
C LYS A 117 -1.86 15.45 8.62
N GLU A 118 -1.24 15.53 9.78
CA GLU A 118 -0.70 14.38 10.50
C GLU A 118 -1.51 14.15 11.78
N PHE A 119 -1.71 12.89 12.13
CA PHE A 119 -2.40 12.46 13.34
C PHE A 119 -1.99 11.03 13.70
N THR A 120 -2.40 10.57 14.87
CA THR A 120 -2.23 9.18 15.30
C THR A 120 -3.58 8.49 15.39
N VAL A 121 -3.58 7.17 15.20
CA VAL A 121 -4.73 6.30 15.39
C VAL A 121 -4.39 5.34 16.51
N ASN A 122 -5.08 5.49 17.64
CA ASN A 122 -5.00 4.55 18.75
C ASN A 122 -6.17 3.55 18.65
N PRO A 123 -5.92 2.23 18.57
CA PRO A 123 -6.98 1.22 18.49
C PRO A 123 -8.02 1.34 19.60
N ARG A 124 -7.59 1.69 20.82
CA ARG A 124 -8.48 1.85 21.98
C ARG A 124 -9.47 3.01 21.80
N GLU A 125 -9.05 4.09 21.15
CA GLU A 125 -9.92 5.22 20.83
C GLU A 125 -10.99 4.86 19.79
N LEU A 126 -10.75 3.80 19.00
CA LEU A 126 -11.70 3.23 18.06
C LEU A 126 -12.59 2.13 18.69
N GLY A 127 -12.46 1.87 20.00
CA GLY A 127 -13.16 0.78 20.68
C GLY A 127 -12.62 -0.61 20.33
N ILE A 128 -11.40 -0.69 19.80
CA ILE A 128 -10.70 -1.94 19.52
C ILE A 128 -9.81 -2.27 20.70
N GLU A 129 -10.05 -3.42 21.33
CA GLU A 129 -9.15 -3.94 22.35
C GLU A 129 -7.92 -4.59 21.70
N PRO A 130 -6.70 -4.13 22.02
CA PRO A 130 -5.46 -4.72 21.53
C PRO A 130 -5.40 -6.23 21.78
N ILE A 131 -5.16 -6.98 20.72
CA ILE A 131 -4.92 -8.42 20.80
C ILE A 131 -3.41 -8.69 20.91
N GLU A 132 -3.03 -9.85 21.43
CA GLU A 132 -1.64 -10.27 21.42
C GLU A 132 -1.25 -10.81 20.03
N LEU A 133 -0.18 -10.28 19.41
CA LEU A 133 0.35 -10.84 18.16
C LEU A 133 0.89 -12.23 18.44
N ARG A 134 0.29 -13.24 17.81
CA ARG A 134 0.87 -14.58 17.82
C ARG A 134 2.14 -14.57 16.94
N PRO A 135 3.27 -15.12 17.41
CA PRO A 135 4.57 -15.06 16.70
C PRO A 135 4.57 -15.60 15.26
N HIS A 136 3.58 -16.39 14.86
CA HIS A 136 3.50 -17.05 13.56
C HIS A 136 2.96 -16.17 12.42
N ILE A 137 2.59 -14.92 12.70
CA ILE A 137 1.98 -13.99 11.72
C ILE A 137 3.04 -13.07 11.07
N LEU A 138 4.28 -13.05 11.57
CA LEU A 138 5.35 -12.16 11.09
C LEU A 138 6.38 -12.85 10.16
N GLN A 139 6.02 -13.95 9.50
CA GLN A 139 6.91 -14.67 8.54
C GLN A 139 6.59 -14.35 7.08
#